data_AF-A0A0K6IYK5-F1
#
_entry.id   AF-A0A0K6IYK5-F1
#
_cell.length_a   1.000
_cell.length_b   1.000
_cell.length_c   1.000
_cell.angle_alpha   90.00
_cell.angle_beta   90.00
_cell.angle_gamma   90.00
#
_symmetry.space_group_name_H-M   'P 1'
#
loop_
_entity.id
_entity.type
_entity.pdbx_description
1 polymer ?
#
loop_
_entity_poly.entity_id
_entity_poly.type
_entity_poly.pdbx_seq_one_letter_code
_entity_poly.pdbx_strand_id
1 'polypeptide(L)'
;MEAWAGPRTQTWIDSQALSVFSGFAKEAEKAAHDLKGNSIERWLADRIYMSVIWAATAARRAYTLLMWMLLGIPLILAAAVDGFYVREIRKTAFVSQSPIRHKIGIHFFRLVGIAMVFWLFLPIPMPIVAAPAMVCFMALSLWLWTGNLQKRL
;
A
#
# COMPACT_ATOMS: atom_id res chain seq x y z
N MET A 1 -18.29 -13.81 3.89
CA MET A 1 -17.24 -14.14 2.92
C MET A 1 -16.01 -14.54 3.71
N GLU A 2 -15.61 -15.81 3.65
CA GLU A 2 -14.49 -16.33 4.43
C GLU A 2 -13.19 -15.60 4.10
N ALA A 3 -12.45 -15.24 5.14
CA ALA A 3 -11.16 -14.60 5.04
C ALA A 3 -10.16 -15.56 4.41
N TRP A 4 -9.71 -15.29 3.17
CA TRP A 4 -8.77 -16.17 2.46
C TRP A 4 -7.41 -16.32 3.17
N ALA A 5 -7.01 -15.35 4.00
CA ALA A 5 -5.84 -15.45 4.86
C ALA A 5 -6.10 -16.24 6.16
N GLY A 6 -7.29 -16.82 6.31
CA GLY A 6 -7.76 -17.46 7.53
C GLY A 6 -8.19 -16.46 8.60
N PRO A 7 -9.04 -16.88 9.56
CA PRO A 7 -9.48 -16.02 10.67
C PRO A 7 -8.31 -15.48 11.48
N ARG A 8 -7.26 -16.29 11.69
CA ARG A 8 -6.07 -15.92 12.47
C ARG A 8 -5.34 -14.69 11.93
N THR A 9 -5.23 -14.57 10.61
CA THR A 9 -4.53 -13.43 10.00
C THR A 9 -5.35 -12.15 10.14
N GLN A 10 -6.67 -12.23 10.01
CA GLN A 10 -7.53 -11.08 10.28
C GLN A 10 -7.43 -10.67 11.75
N THR A 11 -7.50 -11.63 12.68
CA THR A 11 -7.35 -11.34 14.11
C THR A 11 -5.98 -10.71 14.42
N TRP A 12 -4.91 -11.16 13.76
CA TRP A 12 -3.59 -10.55 13.91
C TRP A 12 -3.58 -9.10 13.41
N ILE A 13 -4.05 -8.84 12.18
CA ILE A 13 -4.14 -7.48 11.61
C ILE A 13 -4.97 -6.58 12.52
N ASP A 14 -6.12 -7.07 12.98
CA ASP A 14 -7.02 -6.32 13.84
C ASP A 14 -6.38 -6.05 15.20
N SER A 15 -5.65 -7.01 15.80
CA SER A 15 -4.93 -6.79 17.07
C SER A 15 -3.81 -5.76 16.96
N GLN A 16 -3.06 -5.75 15.86
CA GLN A 16 -2.01 -4.76 15.61
C GLN A 16 -2.59 -3.38 15.33
N ALA A 17 -3.71 -3.31 14.61
CA ALA A 17 -4.43 -2.06 14.41
C ALA A 17 -5.03 -1.58 15.74
N LEU A 18 -5.71 -2.43 16.49
CA LEU A 18 -6.34 -2.11 17.77
C LEU A 18 -5.34 -1.60 18.81
N SER A 19 -4.13 -2.17 18.90
CA SER A 19 -3.12 -1.71 19.86
C SER A 19 -2.65 -0.28 19.60
N VAL A 20 -2.54 0.12 18.33
CA VAL A 20 -2.21 1.50 17.94
C VAL A 20 -3.41 2.44 18.12
N PHE A 21 -4.63 1.94 17.90
CA PHE A 21 -5.84 2.76 17.89
C PHE A 21 -6.57 2.86 19.22
N SER A 22 -6.40 1.93 20.16
CA SER A 22 -7.17 1.94 21.41
C SER A 22 -6.89 3.18 22.27
N GLY A 23 -5.66 3.72 22.23
CA GLY A 23 -5.31 4.98 22.87
C GLY A 23 -6.00 6.17 22.22
N PHE A 24 -5.84 6.30 20.90
CA PHE A 24 -6.47 7.37 20.11
C PHE A 24 -8.00 7.34 20.18
N ALA A 25 -8.61 6.15 20.12
CA ALA A 25 -10.06 5.98 20.20
C ALA A 25 -10.60 6.40 21.57
N LYS A 26 -9.89 6.04 22.65
CA LYS A 26 -10.28 6.42 24.02
C LYS A 26 -10.15 7.92 24.26
N GLU A 27 -9.09 8.55 23.74
CA GLU A 27 -8.92 10.01 23.81
C GLU A 27 -9.97 10.76 22.98
N ALA A 28 -10.27 10.26 21.78
CA ALA A 28 -11.29 10.85 20.92
C ALA A 28 -12.71 10.67 21.47
N GLU A 29 -13.01 9.53 22.09
CA GLU A 29 -14.29 9.30 22.78
C GLU A 29 -14.45 10.27 23.96
N LYS A 30 -13.38 10.46 24.75
CA LYS A 30 -13.38 11.44 25.85
C LYS A 30 -13.60 12.86 25.33
N ALA A 31 -12.86 13.27 24.29
CA ALA A 31 -13.02 14.58 23.67
C ALA A 31 -14.44 14.79 23.10
N ALA A 32 -15.02 13.77 22.47
CA ALA A 32 -16.38 13.81 21.94
C ALA A 32 -17.45 13.86 23.07
N HIS A 33 -17.21 13.17 24.19
CA HIS A 33 -18.11 13.19 25.35
C HIS A 33 -18.17 14.57 26.02
N ASP A 34 -17.04 15.27 26.07
CA ASP A 34 -16.92 16.61 26.65
C ASP A 34 -17.61 17.69 25.79
N LEU A 35 -17.90 17.40 24.52
CA LEU A 35 -18.45 18.34 23.52
C LEU A 35 -19.97 18.16 23.24
N LYS A 36 -20.78 17.89 24.27
CA LYS A 36 -22.21 17.55 24.10
C LYS A 36 -23.21 18.72 24.16
N GLY A 37 -22.76 19.94 24.42
CA GLY A 37 -23.63 21.08 24.71
C GLY A 37 -24.38 21.59 23.48
N ASN A 38 -23.69 22.28 22.57
CA ASN A 38 -24.29 23.03 21.47
C ASN A 38 -24.27 22.28 20.12
N SER A 39 -25.04 22.75 19.13
CA SER A 39 -25.08 22.21 17.76
C SER A 39 -23.70 22.15 17.07
N ILE A 40 -22.85 23.14 17.33
CA ILE A 40 -21.46 23.20 16.82
C ILE A 40 -20.58 22.13 17.48
N GLU A 41 -20.75 21.92 18.78
CA GLU A 41 -19.96 20.94 19.53
C GLU A 41 -20.33 19.51 19.12
N ARG A 42 -21.62 19.24 18.88
CA ARG A 42 -22.08 17.98 18.29
C ARG A 42 -21.51 17.75 16.90
N TRP A 43 -21.52 18.77 16.04
CA TRP A 43 -20.88 18.68 14.72
C TRP A 43 -19.38 18.37 14.85
N LEU A 44 -18.67 18.97 15.81
CA LEU A 44 -17.26 18.70 16.05
C LEU A 44 -17.04 17.27 16.56
N ALA A 45 -17.87 16.81 17.51
CA ALA A 45 -17.84 15.45 18.04
C ALA A 45 -18.04 14.41 16.92
N ASP A 46 -18.99 14.63 16.02
CA ASP A 46 -19.22 13.76 14.85
C ASP A 46 -18.02 13.72 13.91
N ARG A 47 -17.34 14.86 13.68
CA ARG A 47 -16.13 14.92 12.84
C ARG A 47 -14.95 14.20 13.47
N ILE A 48 -14.79 14.30 14.78
CA ILE A 48 -13.77 13.57 15.55
C ILE A 48 -14.04 12.06 15.47
N TYR A 49 -15.29 11.64 15.66
CA TYR A 49 -15.65 10.23 15.55
C TYR A 49 -15.38 9.65 14.15
N MET A 50 -15.79 10.39 13.11
CA MET A 50 -15.58 9.97 11.72
C MET A 50 -14.09 9.93 11.34
N SER A 51 -13.27 10.86 11.83
CA SER A 51 -11.83 10.88 11.55
C SER A 51 -11.11 9.70 12.20
N VAL A 52 -11.52 9.29 13.41
CA VAL A 52 -10.98 8.12 14.12
C VAL A 52 -11.31 6.84 13.37
N ILE A 53 -12.56 6.65 12.94
CA ILE A 53 -12.96 5.47 12.16
C ILE A 53 -12.20 5.41 10.83
N TRP A 54 -12.04 6.56 10.18
CA TRP A 54 -11.30 6.67 8.94
C TRP A 54 -9.83 6.30 9.13
N ALA A 55 -9.19 6.82 10.17
CA ALA A 55 -7.80 6.51 10.52
C ALA A 55 -7.63 5.02 10.85
N ALA A 56 -8.56 4.42 11.62
CA ALA A 56 -8.54 2.99 11.93
C ALA A 56 -8.65 2.12 10.66
N THR A 57 -9.49 2.56 9.71
CA THR A 57 -9.63 1.89 8.40
C THR A 57 -8.32 1.97 7.59
N ALA A 58 -7.68 3.14 7.55
CA ALA A 58 -6.43 3.35 6.84
C ALA A 58 -5.30 2.49 7.44
N ALA A 59 -5.22 2.41 8.77
CA ALA A 59 -4.22 1.59 9.45
C ALA A 59 -4.38 0.10 9.21
N ARG A 60 -5.61 -0.42 9.29
CA ARG A 60 -5.89 -1.82 8.93
C ARG A 60 -5.40 -2.15 7.51
N ARG A 61 -5.63 -1.23 6.56
CA ARG A 61 -5.14 -1.37 5.17
C ARG A 61 -3.62 -1.30 5.10
N ALA A 62 -2.97 -0.45 5.89
CA ALA A 62 -1.51 -0.38 5.97
C ALA A 62 -0.90 -1.70 6.43
N TYR A 63 -1.42 -2.29 7.51
CA TYR A 63 -0.95 -3.60 8.01
C TYR A 63 -1.21 -4.73 7.02
N THR A 64 -2.34 -4.69 6.31
CA THR A 64 -2.62 -5.64 5.23
C THR A 64 -1.58 -5.53 4.10
N LEU A 65 -1.26 -4.30 3.67
CA LEU A 65 -0.20 -4.05 2.68
C LEU A 65 1.17 -4.50 3.19
N LEU A 66 1.52 -4.20 4.44
CA LEU A 66 2.81 -4.61 5.03
C LEU A 66 2.98 -6.12 5.03
N MET A 67 1.94 -6.86 5.42
CA MET A 67 1.95 -8.32 5.36
C MET A 67 2.19 -8.83 3.93
N TRP A 68 1.45 -8.28 2.95
CA TRP A 68 1.61 -8.68 1.55
C TRP A 68 2.96 -8.26 0.96
N MET A 69 3.50 -7.12 1.37
CA MET A 69 4.84 -6.68 0.97
C MET A 69 5.90 -7.62 1.51
N LEU A 70 5.77 -8.07 2.76
CA LEU A 70 6.68 -9.05 3.37
C LEU A 70 6.65 -10.38 2.61
N LEU A 71 5.46 -10.87 2.29
CA LEU A 71 5.27 -12.06 1.44
C LEU A 71 5.77 -11.84 0.00
N GLY A 72 5.72 -10.61 -0.48
CA GLY A 72 6.17 -10.20 -1.80
C GLY A 72 7.69 -10.04 -1.94
N ILE A 73 8.46 -10.06 -0.85
CA ILE A 73 9.92 -9.86 -0.90
C ILE A 73 10.60 -10.83 -1.89
N PRO A 74 10.35 -12.16 -1.85
CA PRO A 74 10.97 -13.08 -2.80
C PRO A 74 10.61 -12.76 -4.25
N LEU A 75 9.36 -12.35 -4.51
CA LEU A 75 8.90 -11.97 -5.84
C LEU A 75 9.60 -10.70 -6.32
N ILE A 76 9.70 -9.68 -5.46
CA ILE A 76 10.37 -8.41 -5.78
C ILE A 76 11.86 -8.64 -6.03
N LEU A 77 12.51 -9.49 -5.23
CA LEU A 77 13.92 -9.85 -5.43
C LEU A 77 14.13 -10.60 -6.74
N ALA A 78 13.29 -11.61 -7.03
CA ALA A 78 13.37 -12.35 -8.30
C ALA A 78 13.19 -11.41 -9.50
N ALA A 79 12.20 -10.51 -9.44
CA ALA A 79 11.97 -9.49 -10.45
C ALA A 79 13.15 -8.51 -10.59
N ALA A 80 13.79 -8.10 -9.49
CA ALA A 80 14.95 -7.23 -9.54
C ALA A 80 16.17 -7.92 -10.20
N VAL A 81 16.45 -9.16 -9.78
CA VAL A 81 17.57 -9.97 -10.26
C VAL A 81 17.39 -10.33 -11.74
N ASP A 82 16.19 -10.77 -12.14
CA ASP A 82 15.90 -11.07 -13.55
C ASP A 82 16.04 -9.82 -14.43
N GLY A 83 15.52 -8.68 -13.98
CA GLY A 83 15.71 -7.41 -14.69
C GLY A 83 17.19 -7.02 -14.81
N PHE A 84 17.99 -7.26 -13.76
CA PHE A 84 19.43 -7.04 -13.79
C PHE A 84 20.15 -7.93 -14.82
N TYR A 85 19.86 -9.23 -14.86
CA TYR A 85 20.46 -10.13 -15.85
C TYR A 85 20.00 -9.84 -17.28
N VAL A 86 18.73 -9.48 -17.49
CA VAL A 86 18.22 -9.00 -18.79
C VAL A 86 19.00 -7.78 -19.27
N ARG A 87 19.34 -6.86 -18.35
CA ARG A 87 20.20 -5.72 -18.68
C ARG A 87 21.59 -6.18 -19.09
N GLU A 88 22.20 -7.12 -18.37
CA GLU A 88 23.55 -7.62 -18.65
C GLU A 88 23.65 -8.31 -20.02
N ILE A 89 22.67 -9.15 -20.37
CA ILE A 89 22.57 -9.78 -21.70
C ILE A 89 22.43 -8.73 -22.80
N ARG A 90 21.65 -7.66 -22.56
CA ARG A 90 21.50 -6.56 -23.52
C ARG A 90 22.71 -5.63 -23.58
N LYS A 91 23.66 -5.72 -22.64
CA LYS A 91 24.93 -5.02 -22.77
C LYS A 91 25.80 -5.64 -23.85
N THR A 92 25.85 -6.97 -23.91
CA THR A 92 26.66 -7.73 -24.86
C THR A 92 26.02 -7.85 -26.24
N ALA A 93 24.69 -7.70 -26.33
CA ALA A 93 23.99 -7.57 -27.60
C ALA A 93 24.13 -6.14 -28.18
N PHE A 94 24.33 -6.01 -29.50
CA PHE A 94 24.30 -4.74 -30.25
C PHE A 94 22.88 -4.14 -30.38
N VAL A 95 22.04 -4.34 -29.36
CA VAL A 95 20.67 -3.84 -29.31
C VAL A 95 20.66 -2.53 -28.54
N SER A 96 20.12 -1.49 -29.15
CA SER A 96 19.93 -0.21 -28.48
C SER A 96 18.90 -0.35 -27.34
N GLN A 97 19.22 0.18 -26.16
CA GLN A 97 18.26 0.20 -25.07
C GLN A 97 17.20 1.25 -25.34
N SER A 98 15.92 0.86 -25.33
CA SER A 98 14.80 1.77 -25.60
C SER A 98 14.59 2.73 -24.42
N PRO A 99 14.77 4.06 -24.60
CA PRO A 99 14.49 5.05 -23.56
C PRO A 99 13.01 5.09 -23.16
N ILE A 100 12.13 4.66 -24.06
CA ILE A 100 10.68 4.62 -23.87
C ILE A 100 10.32 3.60 -22.79
N ARG A 101 10.91 2.39 -22.84
CA ARG A 101 10.63 1.32 -21.86
C ARG A 101 11.08 1.69 -20.44
N HIS A 102 12.18 2.42 -20.32
CA HIS A 102 12.64 2.94 -19.04
C HIS A 102 11.66 3.96 -18.44
N LYS A 103 11.22 4.93 -19.26
CA LYS A 103 10.22 5.92 -18.84
C LYS A 103 8.90 5.26 -18.43
N ILE A 104 8.45 4.25 -19.19
CA ILE A 104 7.25 3.47 -18.85
C ILE A 104 7.39 2.84 -17.47
N GLY A 105 8.54 2.21 -17.15
CA GLY A 105 8.79 1.63 -15.83
C GLY A 105 8.66 2.66 -14.69
N ILE A 106 9.19 3.87 -14.87
CA ILE A 106 9.08 4.95 -13.87
C ILE A 106 7.64 5.47 -13.74
N HIS A 107 6.96 5.71 -14.86
CA HIS A 107 5.57 6.17 -14.85
C HIS A 107 4.64 5.14 -14.22
N PHE A 108 4.86 3.86 -14.52
CA PHE A 108 4.11 2.76 -13.94
C PHE A 108 4.36 2.65 -12.43
N PHE A 109 5.62 2.79 -11.98
CA PHE A 109 5.95 2.79 -10.55
C PHE A 109 5.24 3.93 -9.81
N ARG A 110 5.26 5.13 -10.40
CA ARG A 110 4.55 6.30 -9.86
C ARG A 110 3.04 6.08 -9.83
N LEU A 111 2.46 5.50 -10.88
CA LEU A 111 1.02 5.21 -10.94
C LEU A 111 0.63 4.23 -9.83
N VAL A 112 1.39 3.14 -9.66
CA VAL A 112 1.18 2.17 -8.58
C VAL A 112 1.32 2.84 -7.21
N GLY A 113 2.31 3.71 -7.01
CA GLY A 113 2.47 4.46 -5.76
C GLY A 113 1.27 5.38 -5.46
N ILE A 114 0.78 6.11 -6.45
CA ILE A 114 -0.40 6.98 -6.31
C ILE A 114 -1.64 6.14 -6.01
N ALA A 115 -1.86 5.06 -6.78
CA ALA A 115 -2.97 4.15 -6.56
C ALA A 115 -2.93 3.50 -5.17
N MET A 116 -1.74 3.23 -4.62
CA MET A 116 -1.55 2.71 -3.27
C MET A 116 -2.00 3.71 -2.20
N VAL A 117 -1.63 4.98 -2.34
CA VAL A 117 -2.04 6.05 -1.43
C VAL A 117 -3.56 6.24 -1.49
N PHE A 118 -4.14 6.32 -2.70
CA PHE A 118 -5.59 6.38 -2.85
C PHE A 118 -6.26 5.17 -2.21
N TRP A 119 -5.76 3.96 -2.45
CA TRP A 119 -6.30 2.75 -1.87
C TRP A 119 -6.24 2.75 -0.33
N LEU A 120 -5.21 3.35 0.27
CA LEU A 120 -5.08 3.40 1.73
C LEU A 120 -6.14 4.28 2.38
N PHE A 121 -6.42 5.43 1.78
CA PHE A 121 -7.22 6.50 2.38
C PHE A 121 -8.68 6.55 1.92
N LEU A 122 -9.02 5.87 0.84
CA LEU A 122 -10.34 5.99 0.24
C LEU A 122 -11.36 5.06 0.95
N PRO A 123 -12.45 5.60 1.54
CA PRO A 123 -13.37 4.85 2.40
C PRO A 123 -14.38 3.99 1.60
N ILE A 124 -13.95 3.37 0.51
CA ILE A 124 -14.79 2.45 -0.29
C ILE A 124 -14.39 1.01 0.02
N PRO A 125 -15.35 0.08 0.20
CA PRO A 125 -15.05 -1.35 0.31
C PRO A 125 -14.38 -1.83 -0.98
N MET A 126 -13.05 -1.99 -0.94
CA MET A 126 -12.26 -2.45 -2.07
C MET A 126 -12.07 -3.97 -2.03
N PRO A 127 -11.92 -4.63 -3.19
CA PRO A 127 -11.80 -6.07 -3.27
C PRO A 127 -10.52 -6.57 -2.57
N ILE A 128 -10.60 -7.77 -2.01
CA ILE A 128 -9.53 -8.43 -1.24
C ILE A 128 -8.24 -8.59 -2.06
N VAL A 129 -8.37 -8.71 -3.38
CA VAL A 129 -7.26 -8.91 -4.33
C VAL A 129 -6.43 -7.62 -4.54
N ALA A 130 -6.88 -6.47 -4.04
CA ALA A 130 -6.19 -5.21 -4.25
C ALA A 130 -4.76 -5.22 -3.67
N ALA A 131 -4.57 -5.65 -2.43
CA ALA A 131 -3.25 -5.69 -1.79
C ALA A 131 -2.23 -6.57 -2.55
N PRO A 132 -2.51 -7.85 -2.88
CA PRO A 132 -1.58 -8.67 -3.65
C PRO A 132 -1.34 -8.14 -5.06
N ALA A 133 -2.37 -7.62 -5.73
CA ALA A 133 -2.22 -7.03 -7.07
C ALA A 133 -1.23 -5.85 -7.05
N MET A 134 -1.31 -4.98 -6.05
CA MET A 134 -0.39 -3.84 -5.90
C MET A 134 1.06 -4.29 -5.73
N VAL A 135 1.30 -5.35 -4.96
CA VAL A 135 2.64 -5.93 -4.79
C VAL A 135 3.15 -6.52 -6.11
N CYS A 136 2.32 -7.25 -6.85
CA CYS A 136 2.68 -7.78 -8.16
C CYS A 136 3.00 -6.66 -9.16
N PHE A 137 2.17 -5.61 -9.23
CA PHE A 137 2.43 -4.48 -10.11
C PHE A 137 3.70 -3.72 -9.73
N MET A 138 3.99 -3.60 -8.43
CA MET A 138 5.24 -3.00 -7.95
C MET A 138 6.46 -3.83 -8.39
N ALA A 139 6.40 -5.16 -8.27
CA ALA A 139 7.46 -6.06 -8.73
C ALA A 139 7.67 -5.98 -10.26
N LEU A 140 6.59 -5.98 -11.05
CA LEU A 140 6.67 -5.81 -12.52
C LEU A 140 7.26 -4.46 -12.91
N SER A 141 6.87 -3.40 -12.19
CA SER A 141 7.41 -2.06 -12.42
C SER A 141 8.91 -2.01 -12.14
N LEU A 142 9.35 -2.67 -11.06
CA LEU A 142 10.74 -2.75 -10.69
C LEU A 142 11.55 -3.50 -11.76
N TRP A 143 11.06 -4.65 -12.23
CA TRP A 143 11.68 -5.41 -13.32
C TRP A 143 11.82 -4.59 -14.61
N LEU A 144 10.76 -3.89 -15.02
CA LEU A 144 10.77 -3.01 -16.19
C LEU A 144 11.81 -1.89 -16.05
N TRP A 145 11.91 -1.32 -14.85
CA TRP A 145 12.85 -0.25 -14.57
C TRP A 145 14.31 -0.75 -14.57
N THR A 146 14.61 -1.83 -13.84
CA THR A 146 15.98 -2.39 -13.72
C THR A 146 16.48 -2.93 -15.06
N GLY A 147 15.63 -3.61 -15.83
CA GLY A 147 15.99 -4.18 -17.14
C GLY A 147 16.22 -3.17 -18.26
N ASN A 148 15.80 -1.91 -18.08
CA ASN A 148 15.98 -0.84 -19.06
C ASN A 148 16.77 0.36 -18.50
N LEU A 149 17.51 0.18 -17.39
CA LEU A 149 18.44 1.19 -16.88
C LEU A 149 19.48 1.54 -17.95
N GLN A 150 19.54 2.81 -18.33
CA GLN A 150 20.45 3.32 -19.35
C GLN A 150 21.89 2.82 -19.10
N LYS A 151 22.56 2.39 -20.17
CA LYS A 151 24.00 2.12 -20.16
C LYS A 151 24.69 3.46 -19.84
N ARG A 152 25.13 3.66 -18.60
CA ARG A 152 26.14 4.68 -18.30
C ARG A 152 27.48 4.03 -18.60
N LEU A 153 28.20 4.63 -19.54
CA LEU A 153 29.59 4.32 -19.87
C LEU A 153 30.46 4.55 -18.64
#